data_AF-A0A494V7F9-F1
#
_entry.id   AF-A0A494V7F9-F1
#
_cell.length_a   1.000
_cell.length_b   1.000
_cell.length_c   1.000
_cell.angle_alpha   90.00
_cell.angle_beta   90.00
_cell.angle_gamma   90.00
#
_symmetry.space_group_name_H-M   'P 1'
#
loop_
_entity.id
_entity.type
_entity.pdbx_description
1 polymer ?
#
loop_
_entity_poly.entity_id
_entity_poly.type
_entity_poly.pdbx_seq_one_letter_code
_entity_poly.pdbx_strand_id
1 'polypeptide(L)' 'MFQQTPVYDRLVAERGDIPVQVRGEADRIHRDLAEVMRRTSSSWPSARQNVVDPKAPPAAR' A
#
# COMPACT_ATOMS: atom_id res chain seq x y z
N MET A 1 30.76 8.22 -6.96
CA MET A 1 30.83 6.96 -6.19
C MET A 1 29.65 6.93 -5.23
N PHE A 2 28.62 6.10 -5.45
CA PHE A 2 27.56 5.87 -4.47
C PHE A 2 28.02 4.76 -3.52
N GLN A 3 28.95 5.13 -2.64
CA GLN A 3 29.39 4.29 -1.54
C GLN A 3 28.65 4.76 -0.30
N GLN A 4 27.66 3.98 0.15
CA GLN A 4 27.25 3.73 1.55
C GLN A 4 25.75 3.43 1.66
N THR A 5 25.40 2.16 1.60
CA THR A 5 24.38 1.59 2.49
C THR A 5 25.18 0.66 3.41
N PRO A 6 25.05 0.76 4.75
CA PRO A 6 23.76 0.68 5.41
C PRO A 6 23.49 1.90 6.28
N VAL A 7 22.56 2.75 5.83
CA VAL A 7 22.02 3.86 6.61
C VAL A 7 21.59 3.39 8.01
N TYR A 8 21.16 2.13 8.18
CA TYR A 8 20.65 1.65 9.47
C TYR A 8 21.70 1.58 10.59
N ASP A 9 22.84 0.91 10.41
CA ASP A 9 23.86 0.77 11.47
C ASP A 9 24.45 2.14 11.86
N ARG A 10 24.66 3.00 10.85
CA ARG A 10 25.10 4.37 11.07
C ARG A 10 24.05 5.21 11.80
N LEU A 11 22.78 5.08 11.44
CA LEU A 11 21.71 5.75 12.16
C LEU A 11 21.60 5.25 13.60
N VAL A 12 21.74 3.95 13.86
CA VAL A 12 21.74 3.43 15.23
C VAL A 12 22.91 4.00 16.03
N ALA A 13 24.11 4.10 15.43
CA ALA A 13 25.26 4.72 16.08
C ALA A 13 25.07 6.21 16.37
N GLU A 14 24.44 6.97 15.47
CA GLU A 14 24.25 8.44 15.60
C GLU A 14 22.97 8.83 16.36
N ARG A 15 21.97 7.95 16.40
CA ARG A 15 20.60 8.25 16.86
C ARG A 15 20.07 7.25 17.90
N GLY A 16 20.82 6.21 18.24
CA GLY A 16 20.39 5.17 19.17
C GLY A 16 19.18 4.40 18.64
N ASP A 17 18.17 4.20 19.49
CA ASP A 17 16.99 3.37 19.18
C ASP A 17 15.97 4.02 18.23
N ILE A 18 16.19 5.26 17.79
CA ILE A 18 15.26 5.99 16.90
C ILE A 18 14.88 5.18 15.65
N PRO A 19 15.80 4.52 14.92
CA PRO A 19 15.44 3.73 13.74
C PRO A 19 14.56 2.51 14.05
N VAL A 20 14.65 1.96 15.26
CA VAL A 20 13.79 0.86 15.73
C VAL A 20 12.39 1.40 16.04
N GLN A 21 12.32 2.52 16.75
CA GLN A 21 11.04 3.18 17.09
C GLN A 21 10.28 3.60 15.82
N VAL A 22 10.97 4.23 14.86
CA VAL A 22 10.38 4.64 13.58
C VAL A 22 9.84 3.44 12.80
N ARG A 23 10.56 2.31 12.80
CA ARG A 23 10.07 1.07 12.16
C ARG A 23 8.80 0.58 12.84
N GLY A 24 8.78 0.53 14.17
CA GLY A 24 7.60 0.12 14.93
C GLY A 24 6.37 0.99 14.66
N GLU A 25 6.57 2.31 14.57
CA GLU A 25 5.47 3.25 14.27
C GLU A 25 5.01 3.14 12.81
N ALA A 26 5.92 2.96 11.87
CA ALA A 26 5.56 2.71 10.47
C ALA A 26 4.72 1.44 10.33
N ASP A 27 5.11 0.35 11.00
CA ASP A 27 4.34 -0.90 11.00
C ASP A 27 2.95 -0.72 11.63
N ARG A 28 2.84 0.09 12.68
CA ARG A 28 1.56 0.44 13.30
C ARG A 28 0.66 1.21 12.34
N ILE A 29 1.16 2.31 11.76
CA ILE A 29 0.41 3.13 10.80
C ILE A 29 -0.04 2.29 9.60
N HIS A 30 0.81 1.39 9.11
CA HIS A 30 0.47 0.52 7.99
C HIS A 30 -0.69 -0.44 8.33
N ARG A 31 -0.72 -0.99 9.55
CA ARG A 31 -1.85 -1.82 10.02
C ARG A 31 -3.13 -1.01 10.16
N ASP A 32 -3.05 0.18 10.75
CA ASP A 32 -4.21 1.07 10.95
C ASP A 32 -4.80 1.47 9.59
N LEU A 33 -3.95 1.81 8.62
CA LEU A 33 -4.37 2.11 7.25
C LEU A 33 -5.07 0.91 6.59
N ALA A 34 -4.50 -0.29 6.71
CA ALA A 34 -5.10 -1.50 6.16
C ALA A 34 -6.50 -1.79 6.76
N GLU A 35 -6.70 -1.49 8.04
CA GLU A 35 -8.01 -1.59 8.67
C GLU A 35 -9.02 -0.58 8.11
N VAL A 36 -8.61 0.69 7.94
CA VAL A 36 -9.47 1.72 7.35
C VAL A 36 -9.87 1.32 5.93
N MET A 37 -8.92 0.88 5.10
CA MET A 37 -9.19 0.44 3.73
C MET A 37 -10.11 -0.78 3.66
N ARG A 38 -9.99 -1.73 4.61
CA ARG A 38 -10.90 -2.88 4.71
C ARG A 38 -12.32 -2.44 5.07
N ARG A 39 -12.48 -1.50 6.00
CA ARG A 39 -13.79 -0.97 6.38
C ARG A 39 -14.46 -0.21 5.23
N THR A 40 -13.71 0.65 4.53
CA THR A 40 -14.26 1.42 3.39
C THR A 40 -14.65 0.51 2.22
N SER A 41 -13.83 -0.49 1.90
CA SER A 41 -14.15 -1.50 0.88
C SER A 41 -15.34 -2.38 1.26
N SER A 42 -15.52 -2.71 2.54
CA SER A 42 -16.73 -3.41 3.01
C SER A 42 -18.00 -2.55 3.01
N SER A 43 -17.86 -1.22 3.03
CA SER A 43 -18.99 -0.27 2.98
C SER A 43 -19.43 0.07 1.55
N TRP A 44 -18.60 -0.22 0.55
CA TRP A 44 -19.01 -0.19 -0.85
C TRP A 44 -19.63 -1.54 -1.19
N PRO A 45 -20.96 -1.63 -1.43
CA PRO A 45 -21.47 -2.80 -2.11
C PRO A 45 -20.74 -2.86 -3.45
N SER A 46 -20.13 -4.00 -3.77
CA SER A 46 -19.65 -4.32 -5.12
C SER A 46 -20.83 -4.36 -6.11
N ALA A 47 -21.49 -3.23 -6.30
CA ALA A 47 -22.47 -3.02 -7.34
C ALA A 47 -21.70 -2.40 -8.51
N ARG A 48 -21.68 -3.12 -9.64
CA ARG A 48 -21.38 -2.64 -11.00
C ARG A 48 -19.97 -2.80 -11.58
N GLN A 49 -19.31 -3.96 -11.47
CA GLN A 49 -18.13 -4.22 -12.33
C GLN A 49 -18.25 -5.37 -13.35
N ASN A 50 -19.32 -6.18 -13.34
CA ASN A 50 -19.39 -7.34 -14.26
C ASN A 50 -20.48 -7.27 -15.35
N VAL A 51 -20.78 -6.09 -15.90
CA VAL A 51 -21.53 -6.03 -17.19
C VAL A 51 -20.97 -4.90 -18.05
N VAL A 52 -19.87 -5.18 -18.73
CA VAL A 52 -19.57 -4.53 -20.01
C VAL A 52 -19.20 -5.65 -20.97
N ASP A 53 -20.21 -6.37 -21.45
CA ASP A 53 -20.07 -7.22 -22.63
C ASP A 53 -19.65 -6.33 -23.80
N PRO A 54 -18.49 -6.56 -24.45
CA PRO A 54 -18.17 -5.87 -25.69
C PRO A 54 -19.13 -6.41 -26.76
N LYS A 55 -20.18 -5.63 -27.01
CA LYS A 55 -21.15 -5.79 -28.09
C LYS A 55 -20.45 -6.18 -29.40
N ALA A 56 -20.75 -7.39 -29.88
CA ALA A 56 -20.31 -7.90 -31.18
C ALA A 56 -20.68 -6.92 -32.32
N PRO A 57 -19.82 -6.75 -33.35
CA PRO A 57 -20.10 -5.83 -34.44
C PRO A 57 -21.24 -6.36 -35.33
N PRO A 58 -22.07 -5.47 -35.92
CA PRO A 58 -23.15 -5.89 -36.79
C PRO A 58 -22.61 -6.45 -38.11
N ALA A 59 -23.15 -7.60 -38.55
CA ALA A 59 -22.86 -8.18 -39.85
C ALA A 59 -23.22 -7.19 -40.97
N ALA A 60 -22.25 -6.91 -41.84
CA ALA A 60 -22.45 -6.11 -43.04
C ALA A 60 -23.37 -6.85 -44.02
N ARG A 61 -24.29 -6.11 -44.63
CA ARG A 61 -25.23 -6.57 -45.66
C ARG A 61 -24.76 -6.07 -47.02
#